data_AF-A0A0T6BH38-F1
#
_entry.id   AF-A0A0T6BH38-F1
#
_cell.length_a   1.000
_cell.length_b   1.000
_cell.length_c   1.000
_cell.angle_alpha   90.00
_cell.angle_beta   90.00
_cell.angle_gamma   90.00
#
_symmetry.space_group_name_H-M   'P 1'
#
loop_
_entity.id
_entity.type
_entity.pdbx_description
1 polymer ?
#
loop_
_entity_poly.entity_id
_entity_poly.type
_entity_poly.pdbx_seq_one_letter_code
_entity_poly.pdbx_strand_id
1 'polypeptide(L)'
;PELTSSVLPPRTAHPNVKFTCTSSDPLVIENLPFDKYELEPSPLTQFILARKQPTVCWQVFVANSYKNSEVGHPFGYLKASTNLSCVNLFVMPYNYPVLLPLLDELFKVHRWKPSNEWRNQFQNYMRTLPAYYAAPLRRALTRMGTPMALATSLIPENAENCLSYSILNYLKKLKNQAKVEYEKLCNDIIQRQSIISSKPIFGTPEQIRIIPRVILRKFVVVTLLKVSNLLGV
;
A
#
# COMPACT_ATOMS: atom_id res chain seq x y z
N PRO A 1 8.19 -3.07 -11.89
CA PRO A 1 8.88 -4.34 -12.15
C PRO A 1 8.71 -4.70 -13.61
N GLU A 2 9.83 -4.77 -14.33
CA GLU A 2 9.83 -5.17 -15.72
C GLU A 2 9.75 -6.70 -15.81
N LEU A 3 8.90 -7.22 -16.71
CA LEU A 3 8.65 -8.66 -16.87
C LEU A 3 9.90 -9.48 -17.17
N THR A 4 10.89 -8.84 -17.79
CA THR A 4 12.18 -9.44 -18.20
C THR A 4 13.25 -9.37 -17.12
N SER A 5 12.99 -8.67 -16.01
CA SER A 5 13.98 -8.52 -14.94
C SER A 5 14.17 -9.86 -14.23
N SER A 6 15.41 -10.34 -14.16
CA SER A 6 15.78 -11.58 -13.45
C SER A 6 16.02 -11.38 -11.96
N VAL A 7 16.20 -10.12 -11.52
CA VAL A 7 16.50 -9.74 -10.14
C VAL A 7 15.65 -8.54 -9.75
N LEU A 8 14.87 -8.67 -8.67
CA LEU A 8 14.12 -7.54 -8.12
C LEU A 8 15.07 -6.60 -7.36
N PRO A 9 14.98 -5.28 -7.57
CA PRO A 9 15.78 -4.33 -6.81
C PRO A 9 15.42 -4.43 -5.32
N PRO A 10 16.39 -4.24 -4.40
CA PRO A 10 16.12 -4.20 -2.98
C PRO A 10 15.14 -3.07 -2.66
N ARG A 11 14.19 -3.34 -1.76
CA ARG A 11 13.16 -2.37 -1.35
C ARG A 11 13.36 -1.98 0.11
N THR A 12 13.07 -0.72 0.44
CA THR A 12 13.07 -0.25 1.82
C THR A 12 11.81 -0.74 2.55
N ALA A 13 11.94 -1.08 3.83
CA ALA A 13 10.79 -1.47 4.66
C ALA A 13 9.83 -0.29 4.92
N HIS A 14 10.36 0.93 4.91
CA HIS A 14 9.59 2.16 5.05
C HIS A 14 9.44 2.83 3.68
N PRO A 15 8.21 3.03 3.18
CA PRO A 15 8.00 3.74 1.93
C PRO A 15 8.33 5.23 2.11
N ASN A 16 9.18 5.77 1.24
CA ASN A 16 9.51 7.19 1.22
C ASN A 16 8.45 7.97 0.43
N VAL A 17 7.42 8.44 1.12
CA VAL A 17 6.35 9.26 0.56
C VAL A 17 6.72 10.73 0.64
N LYS A 18 6.59 11.44 -0.47
CA LYS A 18 6.78 12.89 -0.57
C LYS A 18 5.44 13.57 -0.81
N PHE A 19 5.36 14.86 -0.51
CA PHE A 19 4.17 15.68 -0.74
C PHE A 19 4.54 16.98 -1.44
N THR A 20 3.58 17.56 -2.16
CA THR A 20 3.71 18.91 -2.72
C THR A 20 2.95 19.90 -1.86
N CYS A 21 3.56 21.05 -1.56
CA CYS A 21 2.91 22.14 -0.83
C CYS A 21 1.97 22.99 -1.72
N THR A 22 1.42 22.38 -2.79
CA THR A 22 0.53 23.03 -3.73
C THR A 22 -0.90 22.80 -3.27
N SER A 23 -1.68 23.88 -3.15
CA SER A 23 -3.08 23.75 -2.72
C SER A 23 -3.89 23.14 -3.87
N SER A 24 -4.59 22.04 -3.60
CA SER A 24 -5.46 21.36 -4.57
C SER A 24 -6.79 21.00 -3.92
N ASP A 25 -7.82 20.85 -4.75
CA ASP A 25 -9.13 20.39 -4.31
C ASP A 25 -9.15 18.86 -4.18
N PRO A 26 -9.77 18.32 -3.12
CA PRO A 26 -9.88 16.88 -2.94
C PRO A 26 -10.82 16.30 -4.00
N LEU A 27 -10.25 15.65 -5.01
CA LEU A 27 -11.04 14.87 -5.96
C LEU A 27 -11.58 13.62 -5.25
N VAL A 28 -12.90 13.50 -5.18
CA VAL A 28 -13.61 12.36 -4.56
C VAL A 28 -14.69 11.90 -5.53
N ILE A 29 -14.76 10.60 -5.77
CA ILE A 29 -15.88 9.95 -6.47
C ILE A 29 -16.71 9.18 -5.46
N GLU A 30 -18.02 9.28 -5.58
CA GLU A 30 -18.96 8.50 -4.78
C GLU A 30 -18.74 6.99 -5.01
N ASN A 31 -18.72 6.23 -3.91
CA ASN A 31 -18.60 4.76 -3.90
C ASN A 31 -17.23 4.17 -4.29
N LEU A 32 -16.21 4.98 -4.62
CA LEU A 32 -14.86 4.46 -4.76
C LEU A 32 -14.34 4.04 -3.38
N PRO A 33 -13.98 2.76 -3.15
CA PRO A 33 -13.36 2.37 -1.89
C PRO A 33 -12.00 3.04 -1.76
N PHE A 34 -11.79 3.77 -0.68
CA PHE A 34 -10.50 4.40 -0.34
C PHE A 34 -10.07 4.02 1.08
N ASP A 35 -8.76 3.96 1.28
CA ASP A 35 -8.20 3.82 2.61
C ASP A 35 -7.94 5.20 3.21
N LYS A 36 -8.36 5.37 4.47
CA LYS A 36 -8.15 6.58 5.25
C LYS A 36 -7.25 6.25 6.44
N TYR A 37 -6.07 6.87 6.48
CA TYR A 37 -5.13 6.72 7.59
C TYR A 37 -4.99 8.04 8.33
N GLU A 38 -5.13 7.99 9.64
CA GLU A 38 -4.86 9.13 10.51
C GLU A 38 -3.35 9.23 10.76
N LEU A 39 -2.77 10.42 10.58
CA LEU A 39 -1.36 10.65 10.87
C LEU A 39 -1.18 10.95 12.36
N GLU A 40 -0.17 10.31 12.93
CA GLU A 40 0.31 10.65 14.27
C GLU A 40 0.77 12.12 14.34
N PRO A 41 0.56 12.80 15.49
CA PRO A 41 0.98 14.17 15.68
C PRO A 41 2.48 14.36 15.40
N SER A 42 2.79 15.31 14.52
CA SER A 42 4.14 15.66 14.07
C SER A 42 4.22 17.13 13.61
N PRO A 43 5.42 17.71 13.47
CA PRO A 43 5.57 19.10 12.99
C PRO A 43 4.84 19.36 11.66
N LEU A 44 4.82 18.38 10.75
CA LEU A 44 4.08 18.46 9.50
C LEU A 44 2.56 18.58 9.74
N THR A 45 2.01 17.73 10.61
CA THR A 45 0.57 17.79 10.92
C THR A 45 0.19 19.11 11.58
N GLN A 46 1.04 19.62 12.49
CA GLN A 46 0.84 20.92 13.12
C GLN A 46 0.84 22.06 12.08
N PHE A 47 1.77 22.02 11.13
CA PHE A 47 1.84 23.00 10.05
C PHE A 47 0.58 22.99 9.16
N ILE A 48 0.07 21.80 8.82
CA ILE A 48 -1.17 21.64 8.05
C ILE A 48 -2.37 22.18 8.84
N LEU A 49 -2.48 21.83 10.13
CA LEU A 49 -3.60 22.25 11.00
C LEU A 49 -3.60 23.76 11.26
N ALA A 50 -2.42 24.37 11.44
CA ALA A 50 -2.26 25.80 11.70
C ALA A 50 -2.82 26.69 10.57
N ARG A 51 -2.86 26.17 9.34
CA ARG A 51 -3.42 26.88 8.18
C ARG A 51 -4.95 27.04 8.23
N LYS A 52 -5.65 26.26 9.07
CA LYS A 52 -7.12 26.28 9.22
C LYS A 52 -7.88 26.18 7.88
N GLN A 53 -7.36 25.42 6.93
CA GLN A 53 -7.93 25.20 5.60
C GLN A 53 -8.37 23.73 5.42
N PRO A 54 -9.50 23.29 6.00
CA PRO A 54 -9.94 21.89 5.93
C PRO A 54 -10.43 21.48 4.54
N THR A 55 -10.64 22.42 3.63
CA THR A 55 -11.06 22.17 2.25
C THR A 55 -9.88 21.90 1.30
N VAL A 56 -8.67 22.32 1.67
CA VAL A 56 -7.47 22.17 0.85
C VAL A 56 -6.80 20.82 1.14
N CYS A 57 -6.30 20.16 0.09
CA CYS A 57 -5.46 18.98 0.22
C CYS A 57 -4.11 19.15 -0.48
N TRP A 58 -3.11 18.41 0.00
CA TRP A 58 -1.77 18.33 -0.58
C TRP A 58 -1.52 16.95 -1.13
N GLN A 59 -1.14 16.88 -2.39
CA GLN A 59 -0.94 15.60 -3.07
C GLN A 59 0.32 14.91 -2.55
N VAL A 60 0.22 13.59 -2.40
CA VAL A 60 1.36 12.74 -2.04
C VAL A 60 1.77 11.87 -3.21
N PHE A 61 3.08 11.70 -3.38
CA PHE A 61 3.68 10.92 -4.46
C PHE A 61 4.90 10.14 -3.95
N VAL A 62 5.30 9.12 -4.70
CA VAL A 62 6.54 8.39 -4.47
C VAL A 62 7.53 8.85 -5.52
N ALA A 63 8.71 9.32 -5.10
CA ALA A 63 9.74 9.74 -6.06
C ALA A 63 10.19 8.57 -6.93
N ASN A 64 10.50 8.82 -8.21
CA ASN A 64 10.95 7.81 -9.17
C ASN A 64 9.96 6.65 -9.38
N SER A 65 8.67 6.87 -9.13
CA SER A 65 7.63 5.85 -9.35
C SER A 65 7.27 5.66 -10.83
N TYR A 66 7.72 6.55 -11.71
CA TYR A 66 7.44 6.51 -13.15
C TYR A 66 8.75 6.55 -13.96
N LYS A 67 8.80 5.80 -15.07
CA LYS A 67 10.03 5.57 -15.85
C LYS A 67 10.64 6.87 -16.43
N ASN A 68 9.82 7.90 -16.69
CA ASN A 68 10.22 9.09 -17.45
C ASN A 68 9.96 10.44 -16.74
N SER A 69 9.62 10.46 -15.46
CA SER A 69 9.30 11.71 -14.75
C SER A 69 10.14 11.86 -13.49
N GLU A 70 10.81 13.01 -13.34
CA GLU A 70 11.53 13.39 -12.11
C GLU A 70 10.58 13.52 -10.91
N VAL A 71 9.31 13.82 -11.19
CA VAL A 71 8.22 13.89 -10.21
C VAL A 71 7.32 12.67 -10.39
N GLY A 72 7.22 11.81 -9.39
CA GLY A 72 6.28 10.69 -9.42
C GLY A 72 4.83 11.14 -9.50
N HIS A 73 3.94 10.27 -9.98
CA HIS A 73 2.50 10.60 -10.01
C HIS A 73 1.87 10.48 -8.62
N PRO A 74 0.85 11.30 -8.32
CA PRO A 74 0.21 11.28 -7.02
C PRO A 74 -0.62 10.02 -6.83
N PHE A 75 -0.56 9.44 -5.63
CA PHE A 75 -1.35 8.25 -5.24
C PHE A 75 -2.29 8.54 -4.08
N GLY A 76 -2.49 9.80 -3.75
CA GLY A 76 -3.33 10.20 -2.63
C GLY A 76 -3.09 11.65 -2.27
N TYR A 77 -3.68 12.06 -1.16
CA TYR A 77 -3.49 13.39 -0.63
C TYR A 77 -3.62 13.42 0.90
N LEU A 78 -2.96 14.40 1.50
CA LEU A 78 -3.13 14.79 2.90
C LEU A 78 -4.21 15.86 3.01
N LYS A 79 -5.12 15.68 3.96
CA LYS A 79 -6.19 16.64 4.23
C LYS A 79 -6.44 16.72 5.73
N ALA A 80 -6.61 17.94 6.24
CA ALA A 80 -7.05 18.14 7.61
C ALA A 80 -8.50 17.66 7.80
N SER A 81 -8.79 17.10 8.96
CA SER A 81 -10.15 16.81 9.39
C SER A 81 -10.99 18.09 9.50
N THR A 82 -12.31 17.99 9.34
CA THR A 82 -13.22 19.15 9.38
C THR A 82 -13.26 19.81 10.77
N ASN A 83 -13.07 19.02 11.83
CA ASN A 83 -12.91 19.49 13.20
C ASN A 83 -11.47 19.93 13.54
N LEU A 84 -10.54 19.88 12.56
CA LEU A 84 -9.13 20.25 12.70
C LEU A 84 -8.40 19.51 13.85
N SER A 85 -8.82 18.30 14.21
CA SER A 85 -8.20 17.53 15.28
C SER A 85 -6.98 16.73 14.80
N CYS A 86 -7.05 16.22 13.57
CA CYS A 86 -6.03 15.37 12.97
C CYS A 86 -5.86 15.64 11.47
N VAL A 87 -4.76 15.15 10.91
CA VAL A 87 -4.51 15.11 9.47
C VAL A 87 -4.67 13.68 8.98
N ASN A 88 -5.34 13.52 7.85
CA ASN A 88 -5.62 12.22 7.27
C ASN A 88 -4.92 12.09 5.92
N LEU A 89 -4.33 10.91 5.69
CA LEU A 89 -3.91 10.45 4.37
C LEU A 89 -5.05 9.67 3.74
N PHE A 90 -5.52 10.17 2.61
CA PHE A 90 -6.45 9.47 1.74
C PHE A 90 -5.65 8.79 0.64
N VAL A 91 -5.65 7.46 0.64
CA VAL A 91 -4.98 6.66 -0.39
C VAL A 91 -5.92 6.48 -1.56
N MET A 92 -5.43 6.83 -2.73
CA MET A 92 -6.13 6.77 -4.00
C MET A 92 -5.37 5.87 -4.98
N PRO A 93 -6.02 5.44 -6.08
CA PRO A 93 -5.30 4.79 -7.18
C PRO A 93 -4.14 5.67 -7.67
N TYR A 94 -3.07 5.03 -8.14
CA TYR A 94 -1.91 5.73 -8.67
C TYR A 94 -2.30 6.59 -9.88
N ASN A 95 -1.92 7.87 -9.89
CA ASN A 95 -2.35 8.85 -10.89
C ASN A 95 -3.88 9.06 -10.95
N TYR A 96 -4.53 9.12 -9.77
CA TYR A 96 -5.96 9.36 -9.65
C TYR A 96 -6.50 10.62 -10.38
N PRO A 97 -5.77 11.74 -10.56
CA PRO A 97 -6.32 12.91 -11.27
C PRO A 97 -6.73 12.62 -12.72
N VAL A 98 -6.13 11.60 -13.36
CA VAL A 98 -6.51 11.14 -14.70
C VAL A 98 -7.63 10.10 -14.62
N LEU A 99 -7.54 9.17 -13.65
CA LEU A 99 -8.52 8.09 -13.52
C LEU A 99 -9.91 8.60 -13.12
N LEU A 100 -9.99 9.52 -12.16
CA LEU A 100 -11.27 9.92 -11.60
C LEU A 100 -12.21 10.55 -12.67
N PRO A 101 -11.77 11.52 -13.49
CA PRO A 101 -12.61 12.03 -14.57
C PRO A 101 -13.09 10.94 -15.54
N LEU A 102 -12.22 9.99 -15.91
CA LEU A 102 -12.59 8.87 -16.78
C LEU A 102 -13.70 8.00 -16.16
N LEU A 103 -13.62 7.72 -14.86
CA LEU A 103 -14.65 6.96 -14.16
C LEU A 103 -15.96 7.75 -14.06
N ASP A 104 -15.89 9.05 -13.76
CA ASP A 104 -17.06 9.91 -13.66
C ASP A 104 -17.80 10.00 -15.01
N GLU A 105 -17.07 10.14 -16.12
CA GLU A 105 -17.61 10.11 -17.48
C GLU A 105 -18.27 8.76 -17.80
N LEU A 106 -17.64 7.64 -17.41
CA LEU A 106 -18.20 6.31 -17.62
C LEU A 106 -19.57 6.14 -16.96
N PHE A 107 -19.73 6.67 -15.74
CA PHE A 107 -20.95 6.52 -14.97
C PHE A 107 -22.03 7.50 -15.42
N LYS A 108 -21.69 8.79 -15.53
CA LYS A 108 -22.65 9.87 -15.79
C LYS A 108 -23.03 9.97 -17.27
N VAL A 109 -22.06 9.90 -18.17
CA VAL A 109 -22.26 10.13 -19.61
C VAL A 109 -22.61 8.81 -20.30
N HIS A 110 -21.79 7.79 -20.08
CA HIS A 110 -21.88 6.55 -20.83
C HIS A 110 -22.83 5.51 -20.21
N ARG A 111 -23.30 5.70 -18.97
CA ARG A 111 -24.18 4.75 -18.25
C ARG A 111 -23.67 3.30 -18.37
N TRP A 112 -22.39 3.09 -18.11
CA TRP A 112 -21.72 1.78 -18.23
C TRP A 112 -21.57 1.24 -19.66
N LYS A 113 -21.76 2.05 -20.70
CA LYS A 113 -21.49 1.67 -22.10
C LYS A 113 -20.34 2.51 -22.66
N PRO A 114 -19.07 2.15 -22.36
CA PRO A 114 -17.93 2.95 -22.77
C PRO A 114 -17.78 3.03 -24.29
N SER A 115 -17.52 4.24 -24.79
CA SER A 115 -17.16 4.49 -26.19
C SER A 115 -15.77 3.91 -26.54
N ASN A 116 -15.47 3.77 -27.82
CA ASN A 116 -14.14 3.33 -28.26
C ASN A 116 -13.05 4.32 -27.84
N GLU A 117 -13.35 5.62 -27.86
CA GLU A 117 -12.43 6.67 -27.44
C GLU A 117 -12.12 6.56 -25.93
N TRP A 118 -13.16 6.43 -25.10
CA TRP A 118 -12.99 6.21 -23.67
C TRP A 118 -12.17 4.95 -23.37
N ARG A 119 -12.43 3.85 -24.10
CA ARG A 119 -11.67 2.60 -23.95
C ARG A 119 -10.20 2.82 -24.26
N ASN A 120 -9.86 3.56 -25.31
CA ASN A 120 -8.48 3.86 -25.67
C ASN A 120 -7.79 4.68 -24.56
N GLN A 121 -8.47 5.70 -24.03
CA GLN A 121 -7.93 6.53 -22.94
C GLN A 121 -7.70 5.72 -21.66
N PHE A 122 -8.65 4.87 -21.28
CA PHE A 122 -8.51 3.98 -20.12
C PHE A 122 -7.37 2.96 -20.32
N GLN A 123 -7.22 2.40 -21.53
CA GLN A 123 -6.11 1.50 -21.85
C GLN A 123 -4.76 2.22 -21.83
N ASN A 124 -4.69 3.47 -22.31
CA ASN A 124 -3.49 4.29 -22.21
C ASN A 124 -3.10 4.50 -20.74
N TYR A 125 -4.05 4.84 -19.88
CA TYR A 125 -3.85 4.94 -18.44
C TYR A 125 -3.35 3.60 -17.85
N MET A 126 -3.97 2.47 -18.21
CA MET A 126 -3.54 1.15 -17.73
C MET A 126 -2.09 0.80 -18.11
N ARG A 127 -1.61 1.22 -19.29
CA ARG A 127 -0.21 1.03 -19.70
C ARG A 127 0.79 1.83 -18.85
N THR A 128 0.35 2.93 -18.25
CA THR A 128 1.20 3.71 -17.32
C THR A 128 1.30 3.08 -15.94
N LEU A 129 0.38 2.18 -15.60
CA LEU A 129 0.32 1.52 -14.31
C LEU A 129 1.16 0.24 -14.28
N PRO A 130 1.82 -0.05 -13.15
CA PRO A 130 2.38 -1.37 -12.94
C PRO A 130 1.28 -2.43 -12.95
N ALA A 131 1.51 -3.55 -13.64
CA ALA A 131 0.53 -4.60 -13.86
C ALA A 131 -0.09 -5.20 -12.56
N TYR A 132 0.62 -5.14 -11.42
CA TYR A 132 0.10 -5.60 -10.14
C TYR A 132 -1.05 -4.73 -9.58
N TYR A 133 -1.25 -3.51 -10.10
CA TYR A 133 -2.40 -2.67 -9.77
C TYR A 133 -3.70 -3.10 -10.46
N ALA A 134 -3.63 -3.97 -11.49
CA ALA A 134 -4.79 -4.38 -12.28
C ALA A 134 -5.86 -5.08 -11.42
N ALA A 135 -5.47 -6.03 -10.56
CA ALA A 135 -6.42 -6.80 -9.75
C ALA A 135 -7.15 -5.95 -8.69
N PRO A 136 -6.44 -5.14 -7.86
CA PRO A 136 -7.10 -4.25 -6.91
C PRO A 136 -8.03 -3.26 -7.59
N LEU A 137 -7.62 -2.71 -8.75
CA LEU A 137 -8.45 -1.78 -9.50
C LEU A 137 -9.72 -2.45 -10.04
N ARG A 138 -9.62 -3.65 -10.64
CA ARG A 138 -10.79 -4.41 -11.11
C ARG A 138 -11.78 -4.65 -9.98
N ARG A 139 -11.30 -5.05 -8.80
CA ARG A 139 -12.15 -5.26 -7.60
C ARG A 139 -12.82 -3.97 -7.14
N ALA A 140 -12.12 -2.84 -7.17
CA ALA A 140 -12.69 -1.54 -6.84
C ALA A 140 -13.81 -1.16 -7.81
N LEU A 141 -13.59 -1.32 -9.12
CA LEU A 141 -14.60 -1.05 -10.16
C LEU A 141 -15.87 -1.89 -9.98
N THR A 142 -15.73 -3.18 -9.71
CA THR A 142 -16.88 -4.06 -9.44
C THR A 142 -17.67 -3.60 -8.21
N ARG A 143 -17.00 -3.16 -7.14
CA ARG A 143 -17.66 -2.62 -5.93
C ARG A 143 -18.40 -1.31 -6.19
N MET A 144 -17.93 -0.50 -7.14
CA MET A 144 -18.60 0.72 -7.58
C MET A 144 -19.83 0.47 -8.47
N GLY A 145 -20.15 -0.79 -8.78
CA GLY A 145 -21.32 -1.16 -9.57
C GLY A 145 -21.01 -1.46 -11.05
N THR A 146 -19.75 -1.55 -11.44
CA THR A 146 -19.38 -1.95 -12.81
C THR A 146 -19.87 -3.38 -13.08
N PRO A 147 -20.65 -3.62 -14.14
CA PRO A 147 -21.01 -4.98 -14.53
C PRO A 147 -19.78 -5.86 -14.66
N MET A 148 -19.80 -7.05 -14.06
CA MET A 148 -18.64 -7.95 -14.02
C MET A 148 -18.05 -8.21 -15.41
N ALA A 149 -18.90 -8.43 -16.41
CA ALA A 149 -18.48 -8.64 -17.80
C ALA A 149 -17.68 -7.45 -18.37
N LEU A 150 -18.04 -6.22 -17.99
CA LEU A 150 -17.31 -5.02 -18.41
C LEU A 150 -16.00 -4.87 -17.64
N ALA A 151 -16.00 -5.10 -16.33
CA ALA A 151 -14.79 -5.06 -15.52
C ALA A 151 -13.73 -6.05 -16.03
N THR A 152 -14.13 -7.27 -16.38
CA THR A 152 -13.25 -8.30 -16.98
C THR A 152 -12.84 -7.95 -18.41
N SER A 153 -13.73 -7.35 -19.21
CA SER A 153 -13.40 -6.88 -20.56
C SER A 153 -12.38 -5.73 -20.55
N LEU A 154 -12.45 -4.84 -19.56
CA LEU A 154 -11.53 -3.72 -19.43
C LEU A 154 -10.19 -4.14 -18.83
N ILE A 155 -10.21 -5.04 -17.84
CA ILE A 155 -9.03 -5.53 -17.14
C ILE A 155 -9.05 -7.07 -17.08
N PRO A 156 -8.41 -7.75 -18.04
CA PRO A 156 -8.31 -9.21 -18.04
C PRO A 156 -7.66 -9.79 -16.78
N GLU A 157 -8.04 -11.01 -16.37
CA GLU A 157 -7.49 -11.66 -15.17
C GLU A 157 -6.00 -12.04 -15.32
N ASN A 158 -5.56 -12.32 -16.53
CA ASN A 158 -4.16 -12.64 -16.83
C ASN A 158 -3.23 -11.42 -16.83
N ALA A 159 -3.75 -10.20 -16.69
CA ALA A 159 -2.95 -8.99 -16.60
C ALA A 159 -2.08 -8.93 -15.33
N GLU A 160 -2.28 -9.84 -14.37
CA GLU A 160 -1.61 -9.88 -13.06
C GLU A 160 -0.23 -10.55 -13.09
N ASN A 161 0.13 -11.29 -14.15
CA ASN A 161 1.38 -12.06 -14.22
C ASN A 161 2.58 -11.15 -14.47
N CYS A 162 3.01 -10.42 -13.44
CA CYS A 162 4.09 -9.43 -13.51
C CYS A 162 5.48 -10.02 -13.23
N LEU A 163 5.54 -11.21 -12.63
CA LEU A 163 6.78 -11.85 -12.20
C LEU A 163 7.01 -13.12 -12.99
N SER A 164 8.25 -13.34 -13.40
CA SER A 164 8.66 -14.59 -14.03
C SER A 164 8.49 -15.76 -13.05
N TYR A 165 8.23 -16.95 -13.59
CA TYR A 165 8.01 -18.16 -12.79
C TYR A 165 9.22 -18.51 -11.91
N SER A 166 10.43 -18.20 -12.39
CA SER A 166 11.68 -18.33 -11.65
C SER A 166 11.72 -17.44 -10.41
N ILE A 167 11.34 -16.16 -10.52
CA ILE A 167 11.25 -15.24 -9.38
C ILE A 167 10.18 -15.73 -8.40
N LEU A 168 9.02 -16.16 -8.87
CA LEU A 168 7.95 -16.65 -8.00
C LEU A 168 8.41 -17.86 -7.17
N ASN A 169 9.14 -18.79 -7.79
CA ASN A 169 9.68 -19.95 -7.09
C ASN A 169 10.82 -19.58 -6.13
N TYR A 170 11.66 -18.62 -6.50
CA TYR A 170 12.70 -18.09 -5.62
C TYR A 170 12.08 -17.44 -4.36
N LEU A 171 11.06 -16.60 -4.53
CA LEU A 171 10.32 -15.99 -3.41
C LEU A 171 9.66 -17.05 -2.52
N LYS A 172 9.07 -18.11 -3.09
CA LYS A 172 8.52 -19.24 -2.33
C LYS A 172 9.60 -19.95 -1.51
N LYS A 173 10.78 -20.19 -2.08
CA LYS A 173 11.92 -20.80 -1.37
C LYS A 173 12.39 -19.91 -0.22
N LEU A 174 12.58 -18.62 -0.46
CA LEU A 174 12.94 -17.63 0.58
C LEU A 174 11.93 -17.60 1.72
N LYS A 175 10.62 -17.57 1.41
CA LYS A 175 9.55 -17.61 2.42
C LYS A 175 9.64 -18.87 3.28
N ASN A 176 9.85 -20.03 2.65
CA ASN A 176 9.97 -21.29 3.37
C ASN A 176 11.23 -21.31 4.25
N GLN A 177 12.36 -20.82 3.74
CA GLN A 177 13.60 -20.73 4.52
C GLN A 177 13.44 -19.83 5.75
N ALA A 178 12.87 -18.63 5.57
CA ALA A 178 12.61 -17.70 6.68
C ALA A 178 11.67 -18.29 7.73
N LYS A 179 10.64 -19.03 7.30
CA LYS A 179 9.72 -19.75 8.19
C LYS A 179 10.47 -20.79 9.02
N VAL A 180 11.32 -21.61 8.39
CA VAL A 180 12.09 -22.66 9.07
C VAL A 180 13.07 -22.06 10.08
N GLU A 181 13.81 -21.01 9.71
CA GLU A 181 14.75 -20.34 10.62
C GLU A 181 14.03 -19.69 11.82
N TYR A 182 12.85 -19.11 11.59
CA TYR A 182 12.01 -18.57 12.68
C TYR A 182 11.54 -19.67 13.63
N GLU A 183 11.08 -20.82 13.10
CA GLU A 183 10.64 -21.96 13.92
C GLU A 183 11.81 -22.55 14.73
N LYS A 184 13.00 -22.67 14.13
CA LYS A 184 14.22 -23.08 14.86
C LYS A 184 14.54 -22.13 16.01
N LEU A 185 14.55 -20.82 15.75
CA LEU A 185 14.83 -19.83 16.78
C LEU A 185 13.81 -19.87 17.93
N CYS A 186 12.52 -20.06 17.62
CA CYS A 186 11.49 -20.22 18.64
C CYS A 186 11.74 -21.46 19.50
N ASN A 187 12.08 -22.60 18.88
CA ASN A 187 12.39 -23.84 19.58
C ASN A 187 13.62 -23.70 20.47
N ASP A 188 14.68 -23.03 19.99
CA ASP A 188 15.90 -22.76 20.76
C ASP A 188 15.61 -21.88 21.99
N ILE A 189 14.77 -20.85 21.86
CA ILE A 189 14.37 -19.99 22.98
C ILE A 189 13.58 -20.81 24.02
N ILE A 190 12.65 -21.67 23.58
CA ILE A 190 11.87 -22.55 24.46
C ILE A 190 12.78 -23.53 25.21
N GLN A 191 13.74 -24.15 24.53
CA GLN A 191 14.72 -25.05 25.16
C GLN A 191 15.62 -24.32 26.16
N ARG A 192 16.06 -23.09 25.88
CA ARG A 192 16.85 -22.31 26.83
C ARG A 192 16.05 -21.94 28.08
N GLN A 193 14.76 -21.62 27.93
CA GLN A 193 13.90 -21.34 29.08
C GLN A 193 13.67 -22.58 29.95
N SER A 194 13.51 -23.78 29.37
CA SER A 194 13.33 -25.01 30.16
C SER A 194 14.60 -25.43 30.93
N ILE A 195 15.79 -25.11 30.42
CA ILE A 195 17.07 -25.34 31.10
C ILE A 195 17.26 -24.38 32.29
N ILE A 196 16.76 -23.15 32.22
CA ILE A 196 16.83 -22.18 33.32
C ILE A 196 15.87 -22.56 34.46
N SER A 197 14.72 -23.17 34.14
CA SER A 197 13.73 -23.63 35.12
C SER A 197 14.14 -24.88 35.92
N SER A 198 15.19 -25.61 35.49
CA SER A 198 15.58 -26.91 36.05
C SER A 198 16.84 -26.88 36.91
N LYS A 199 17.49 -25.72 37.08
CA LYS A 199 18.59 -25.56 38.05
C LYS A 199 18.05 -25.02 39.40
N PRO A 200 18.26 -25.71 40.53
CA PRO A 200 18.00 -25.12 41.83
C PRO A 200 19.00 -23.98 42.05
N ILE A 201 18.48 -22.77 42.27
CA ILE A 201 19.28 -21.57 42.55
C ILE A 201 19.83 -21.69 43.96
N PHE A 202 21.12 -22.05 44.11
CA PHE A 202 21.87 -21.81 45.33
C PHE A 202 22.85 -20.65 45.10
N GLY A 203 22.49 -19.49 45.66
CA GLY A 203 23.40 -18.41 46.09
C GLY A 203 24.19 -17.63 45.04
N THR A 204 23.62 -16.51 44.56
CA THR A 204 24.31 -15.20 44.40
C THR A 204 23.27 -14.07 44.21
N PRO A 205 23.45 -12.87 44.79
CA PRO A 205 22.48 -11.79 44.69
C PRO A 205 22.86 -10.80 43.58
N GLU A 206 22.52 -11.09 42.33
CA GLU A 206 22.33 -10.05 41.31
C GLU A 206 21.07 -10.38 40.51
N GLN A 207 19.93 -9.86 40.96
CA GLN A 207 18.67 -9.92 40.24
C GLN A 207 18.74 -9.02 39.01
N ILE A 208 19.09 -9.58 37.86
CA ILE A 208 18.71 -8.99 36.58
C ILE A 208 17.32 -9.52 36.23
N ARG A 209 16.30 -8.74 36.57
CA ARG A 209 14.92 -8.98 36.15
C ARG A 209 14.85 -8.77 34.63
N ILE A 210 15.02 -9.83 33.85
CA ILE A 210 14.75 -9.80 32.40
C ILE A 210 13.24 -9.70 32.22
N ILE A 211 12.75 -8.49 31.99
CA ILE A 211 11.37 -8.24 31.58
C ILE A 211 11.25 -8.75 30.13
N PRO A 212 10.34 -9.70 29.83
CA PRO A 212 10.09 -10.12 28.46
C PRO A 212 9.33 -9.00 27.73
N ARG A 213 10.05 -7.97 27.29
CA ARG A 213 9.53 -6.92 26.41
C ARG A 213 9.98 -7.16 24.99
N VAL A 214 9.51 -8.23 24.35
CA VAL A 214 9.10 -8.16 22.94
C VAL A 214 8.05 -9.24 22.68
N ILE A 215 6.78 -8.92 22.92
CA ILE A 215 5.72 -9.57 22.15
C ILE A 215 5.74 -8.86 20.80
N LEU A 216 6.40 -9.45 19.78
CA LEU A 216 6.19 -9.04 18.39
C LEU A 216 4.71 -9.32 18.11
N ARG A 217 3.88 -8.29 18.32
CA ARG A 217 2.43 -8.38 18.11
C ARG A 217 2.23 -8.82 16.67
N LYS A 218 1.51 -9.94 16.47
CA LYS A 218 1.06 -10.43 15.16
C LYS A 218 0.46 -9.32 14.26
N PHE A 219 -0.02 -8.23 14.86
CA PHE A 219 -0.45 -7.01 14.17
C PHE A 219 0.60 -6.38 13.25
N VAL A 220 1.88 -6.31 13.65
CA VAL A 220 2.92 -5.64 12.82
C VAL A 220 3.13 -6.38 11.50
N VAL A 221 3.12 -7.72 11.54
CA VAL A 221 3.30 -8.55 10.34
C VAL A 221 2.08 -8.48 9.43
N VAL A 222 0.86 -8.47 9.99
CA VAL A 222 -0.39 -8.38 9.20
C VAL A 222 -0.56 -7.00 8.57
N THR A 223 -0.20 -5.93 9.29
CA THR A 223 -0.26 -4.56 8.75
C THR A 223 0.78 -4.34 7.67
N LEU A 224 2.01 -4.85 7.85
CA LEU A 224 3.04 -4.82 6.80
C LEU A 224 2.57 -5.58 5.55
N LEU A 225 1.95 -6.77 5.68
CA LEU A 225 1.44 -7.53 4.54
C LEU A 225 0.28 -6.85 3.79
N LYS A 226 -0.61 -6.13 4.49
CA LYS A 226 -1.70 -5.37 3.84
C LYS A 226 -1.18 -4.16 3.09
N VAL A 227 -0.27 -3.40 3.70
CA VAL A 227 0.41 -2.26 3.05
C VAL A 227 1.27 -2.76 1.87
N SER A 228 1.87 -3.94 2.00
CA SER A 228 2.64 -4.60 0.95
C SER A 228 1.78 -4.96 -0.26
N ASN A 229 0.64 -5.60 -0.05
CA ASN A 229 -0.29 -5.93 -1.14
C ASN A 229 -0.91 -4.70 -1.81
N LEU A 230 -1.05 -3.57 -1.08
CA LEU A 230 -1.53 -2.31 -1.65
C LEU A 230 -0.45 -1.56 -2.44
N LEU A 231 0.82 -1.67 -2.03
CA LEU A 231 1.99 -1.01 -2.65
C LEU A 231 2.80 -1.95 -3.57
N GLY A 232 2.35 -3.18 -3.78
CA GLY A 232 3.07 -4.22 -4.52
C GLY A 232 4.46 -4.56 -3.96
N VAL A 233 4.64 -4.54 -2.63
CA VAL A 233 5.80 -5.07 -1.88
C VAL A 233 5.69 -6.58 -1.76
#